data_AF-A0A2V6SAK9-F1
#
_entry.id   AF-A0A2V6SAK9-F1
#
_cell.length_a   1.000
_cell.length_b   1.000
_cell.length_c   1.000
_cell.angle_alpha   90.00
_cell.angle_beta   90.00
_cell.angle_gamma   90.00
#
_symmetry.space_group_name_H-M   'P 1'
#
loop_
_entity.id
_entity.type
_entity.pdbx_description
1 polymer ?
#
loop_
_entity_poly.entity_id
_entity_poly.type
_entity_poly.pdbx_seq_one_letter_code
_entity_poly.pdbx_strand_id
1 'polypeptide(L)' 'IATDNRRQTAEELVKTWPQLTAEEILESPYVLIGTLDEMVEALHARRERWGLSYFVTFDPLLEALAPIVARLAGK' A
#
# COMPACT_ATOMS: atom_id res chain seq x y z
N ILE A 1 -5.40 0.28 0.84
CA ILE A 1 -6.65 0.44 0.08
C ILE A 1 -6.71 -0.71 -0.90
N ALA A 2 -7.51 -1.73 -0.58
CA ALA A 2 -7.69 -2.89 -1.44
C ALA A 2 -8.56 -2.50 -2.65
N THR A 3 -8.09 -2.79 -3.86
CA THR A 3 -8.75 -2.41 -5.11
C THR A 3 -8.16 -3.20 -6.27
N ASP A 4 -8.96 -3.48 -7.30
CA ASP A 4 -8.49 -4.10 -8.54
C ASP A 4 -7.98 -3.06 -9.56
N ASN A 5 -8.12 -1.76 -9.25
CA ASN A 5 -7.62 -0.67 -10.08
C ASN A 5 -6.86 0.36 -9.24
N ARG A 6 -5.58 0.06 -8.98
CA ARG A 6 -4.73 0.92 -8.15
C ARG A 6 -4.46 2.28 -8.78
N ARG A 7 -4.37 2.37 -10.11
CA ARG A 7 -4.09 3.65 -10.80
C ARG A 7 -5.27 4.60 -10.66
N GLN A 8 -6.49 4.13 -10.94
CA GLN A 8 -7.70 4.94 -10.74
C GLN A 8 -7.85 5.36 -9.27
N THR A 9 -7.58 4.45 -8.34
CA THR A 9 -7.66 4.77 -6.90
C THR A 9 -6.64 5.84 -6.49
N ALA A 10 -5.42 5.80 -7.05
CA ALA A 10 -4.42 6.84 -6.83
C ALA A 10 -4.85 8.19 -7.44
N GLU A 11 -5.44 8.19 -8.63
CA GLU A 11 -6.00 9.40 -9.26
C GLU A 11 -7.11 10.05 -8.42
N GLU A 12 -7.95 9.24 -7.76
CA GLU A 12 -8.93 9.75 -6.81
C GLU A 12 -8.27 10.41 -5.59
N LEU A 13 -7.16 9.86 -5.09
CA LEU A 13 -6.42 10.45 -3.97
C LEU A 13 -5.71 11.76 -4.33
N VAL A 14 -5.31 11.95 -5.59
CA VAL A 14 -4.76 13.24 -6.07
C VAL A 14 -5.77 14.37 -5.86
N LYS A 15 -7.08 14.11 -5.91
CA LYS A 15 -8.10 15.13 -5.63
C LYS A 15 -8.03 15.65 -4.19
N THR A 16 -7.57 14.82 -3.26
CA THR A 16 -7.37 15.18 -1.84
C THR A 16 -5.98 15.76 -1.61
N TRP A 17 -4.97 15.30 -2.35
CA TRP A 17 -3.59 15.79 -2.30
C TRP A 17 -3.12 16.29 -3.67
N PRO A 18 -3.59 17.47 -4.10
CA PRO A 18 -3.34 17.98 -5.45
C PRO A 18 -1.87 18.31 -5.75
N GLN A 19 -1.03 18.37 -4.72
CA GLN A 19 0.41 18.57 -4.85
C GLN A 19 1.18 17.29 -5.24
N LEU A 20 0.52 16.13 -5.29
CA LEU A 20 1.13 14.85 -5.66
C LEU A 20 0.54 14.34 -6.97
N THR A 21 1.33 13.63 -7.74
CA THR A 21 0.89 12.83 -8.88
C THR A 21 0.40 11.45 -8.42
N ALA A 22 -0.43 10.79 -9.24
CA ALA A 22 -0.87 9.43 -8.96
C ALA A 22 0.32 8.45 -8.85
N GLU A 23 1.39 8.67 -9.62
CA GLU A 23 2.60 7.85 -9.55
C GLU A 23 3.35 8.04 -8.24
N GLU A 24 3.55 9.29 -7.79
CA GLU A 24 4.16 9.58 -6.49
C GLU A 24 3.36 8.97 -5.33
N ILE A 25 2.03 8.94 -5.42
CA ILE A 25 1.17 8.25 -4.44
C ILE A 25 1.41 6.74 -4.45
N LEU A 26 1.51 6.11 -5.61
CA LEU A 26 1.72 4.66 -5.74
C LEU A 26 3.13 4.23 -5.28
N GLU A 27 4.13 5.07 -5.52
CA GLU A 27 5.51 4.82 -5.08
C GLU A 27 5.74 5.16 -3.61
N SER A 28 4.87 5.98 -3.00
CA SER A 28 5.01 6.44 -1.62
C SER A 28 5.03 5.30 -0.60
N PRO A 29 5.93 5.32 0.41
CA PRO A 29 5.90 4.36 1.51
C PRO A 29 4.64 4.48 2.40
N TYR A 30 3.95 5.62 2.36
CA TYR A 30 2.84 5.94 3.27
C TYR A 30 1.50 5.36 2.83
N VAL A 31 1.33 5.12 1.52
CA VAL A 31 0.07 4.63 0.96
C VAL A 31 0.31 3.27 0.36
N LEU A 32 -0.60 2.33 0.61
CA LEU A 32 -0.53 0.98 0.07
C LEU A 32 -1.85 0.73 -0.68
N ILE A 33 -1.79 0.59 -2.01
CA ILE A 33 -2.95 0.51 -2.89
C ILE A 33 -2.76 -0.64 -3.87
N GLY A 34 -3.79 -1.47 -4.04
CA GLY A 34 -3.86 -2.46 -5.09
C GLY A 34 -4.52 -3.75 -4.64
N THR A 35 -4.30 -4.79 -5.43
CA THR A 35 -4.68 -6.16 -5.10
C THR A 35 -3.80 -6.69 -3.97
N LEU A 36 -4.20 -7.80 -3.36
CA LEU A 36 -3.41 -8.42 -2.28
C LEU A 36 -1.96 -8.70 -2.70
N ASP A 37 -1.77 -9.24 -3.91
CA ASP A 37 -0.44 -9.60 -4.40
C ASP A 37 0.41 -8.35 -4.69
N GLU A 38 -0.15 -7.33 -5.34
CA GLU A 38 0.54 -6.04 -5.55
C GLU A 38 0.95 -5.38 -4.24
N MET A 39 0.10 -5.44 -3.21
CA MET A 39 0.39 -4.87 -1.90
C MET A 39 1.50 -5.64 -1.17
N VAL A 40 1.52 -6.97 -1.26
CA VAL A 40 2.59 -7.80 -0.70
C VAL A 40 3.92 -7.54 -1.41
N GLU A 41 3.93 -7.48 -2.74
CA GLU A 41 5.12 -7.15 -3.53
C GLU A 41 5.65 -5.76 -3.18
N ALA A 42 4.76 -4.76 -3.07
CA ALA A 42 5.15 -3.41 -2.67
C ALA A 42 5.83 -3.39 -1.29
N LEU A 43 5.31 -4.15 -0.31
CA LEU A 43 5.93 -4.22 1.01
C LEU A 43 7.31 -4.89 0.98
N HIS A 44 7.50 -5.93 0.17
CA HIS A 44 8.82 -6.53 -0.04
C HIS A 44 9.79 -5.54 -0.71
N ALA A 45 9.38 -4.89 -1.81
CA ALA A 45 10.21 -3.90 -2.49
C ALA A 45 10.60 -2.72 -1.57
N ARG A 46 9.68 -2.28 -0.69
CA ARG A 46 9.95 -1.25 0.31
C ARG A 46 10.95 -1.71 1.37
N ARG A 47 10.87 -2.96 1.82
CA ARG A 47 11.86 -3.55 2.73
C ARG A 47 13.24 -3.62 2.08
N GLU A 48 13.32 -4.03 0.82
CA GLU A 48 14.59 -4.10 0.08
C GLU A 48 15.19 -2.71 -0.16
N ARG A 49 14.37 -1.74 -0.57
CA ARG A 49 14.81 -0.38 -0.91
C ARG A 49 15.16 0.48 0.29
N TRP A 50 14.37 0.38 1.36
CA TRP A 50 14.41 1.32 2.50
C TRP A 50 14.64 0.65 3.85
N GLY A 51 14.68 -0.69 3.92
CA GLY A 51 14.84 -1.42 5.18
C GLY A 51 13.61 -1.38 6.10
N LEU A 52 12.43 -1.00 5.58
CA LEU A 52 11.20 -0.94 6.37
C LEU A 52 10.80 -2.33 6.86
N SER A 53 10.67 -2.48 8.18
CA SER A 53 10.34 -3.75 8.84
C SER A 53 9.05 -3.70 9.67
N TYR A 54 8.46 -2.51 9.83
CA TYR A 54 7.23 -2.31 10.59
C TYR A 54 6.33 -1.29 9.91
N PHE A 55 5.03 -1.57 9.90
CA PHE A 55 4.00 -0.70 9.36
C PHE A 55 2.86 -0.57 10.37
N VAL A 56 2.31 0.63 10.46
CA VAL A 56 1.16 0.94 11.30
C VAL A 56 0.00 1.31 10.39
N THR A 57 -1.19 0.85 10.77
CA THR A 57 -2.44 1.19 10.09
C THR A 57 -3.45 1.75 11.08
N PHE A 58 -4.57 2.24 10.55
CA PHE A 58 -5.73 2.64 11.35
C PHE A 58 -6.63 1.44 11.65
N ASP A 59 -7.30 1.49 12.80
CA ASP A 59 -8.22 0.44 13.29
C ASP A 59 -9.25 -0.04 12.23
N PRO A 60 -9.91 0.86 11.45
CA PRO A 60 -10.87 0.43 10.43
C PRO A 60 -10.26 -0.38 9.27
N LEU A 61 -8.93 -0.38 9.13
CA LEU A 61 -8.21 -1.05 8.06
C LEU A 61 -7.56 -2.38 8.51
N LEU A 62 -7.76 -2.80 9.77
CA LEU A 62 -7.19 -4.04 10.28
C LEU A 62 -7.62 -5.26 9.49
N GLU A 63 -8.91 -5.40 9.18
CA GLU A 63 -9.44 -6.52 8.39
C GLU A 63 -8.85 -6.58 6.98
N ALA A 64 -8.63 -5.41 6.35
CA ALA A 64 -7.98 -5.33 5.04
C ALA A 64 -6.50 -5.75 5.08
N LEU A 65 -5.86 -5.68 6.25
CA LEU A 65 -4.46 -6.04 6.45
C LEU A 65 -4.27 -7.51 6.85
N ALA A 66 -5.26 -8.15 7.46
CA ALA A 66 -5.21 -9.56 7.85
C ALA A 66 -4.68 -10.51 6.74
N PRO A 67 -5.18 -10.48 5.49
CA PRO A 67 -4.64 -11.35 4.44
C PRO A 67 -3.20 -11.00 4.04
N ILE A 68 -2.79 -9.74 4.12
CA ILE A 68 -1.41 -9.31 3.84
C ILE A 68 -0.48 -9.88 4.90
N VAL A 69 -0.84 -9.74 6.18
CA VAL A 69 -0.07 -10.29 7.30
C VAL A 69 0.06 -11.80 7.18
N ALA A 70 -1.01 -12.51 6.82
CA ALA A 70 -0.98 -13.95 6.60
C ALA A 70 0.00 -14.38 5.49
N ARG A 71 0.17 -13.57 4.43
CA ARG A 71 1.15 -13.81 3.35
C ARG A 71 2.59 -13.50 3.74
N LEU A 72 2.79 -12.57 4.67
CA LEU A 72 4.11 -12.15 5.15
C LEU A 72 4.60 -12.97 6.34
N ALA A 73 3.68 -13.55 7.12
CA ALA A 73 4.01 -14.38 8.27
C ALA A 73 4.82 -15.63 7.84
N GLY A 74 5.90 -15.93 8.57
CA GLY A 74 6.75 -17.10 8.31
C GLY A 74 7.86 -16.89 7.30
N LYS A 75 8.15 -15.64 6.90
CA LYS A 75 9.32 -15.23 6.11
C LYS A 75 10.19 -14.25 6.90
#